data_AF-A0A2V6B0L2-F1
#
_entry.id   AF-A0A2V6B0L2-F1
#
_cell.length_a   1.000
_cell.length_b   1.000
_cell.length_c   1.000
_cell.angle_alpha   90.00
_cell.angle_beta   90.00
_cell.angle_gamma   90.00
#
_symmetry.space_group_name_H-M   'P 1'
#
loop_
_entity.id
_entity.type
_entity.pdbx_description
1 polymer ?
#
loop_
_entity_poly.entity_id
_entity_poly.type
_entity_poly.pdbx_seq_one_letter_code
_entity_poly.pdbx_strand_id
1 'polypeptide(L)'
;MTGEVHKRFGEHWRNWSALLESLSVVAAFLACVALFVLTEPGLRAAPQQSASGSNSERVSGAPRITANPERVTVTGEGGSTDVQWDTGNGSPGFVFVTEDGRKPVLFAKGSQGSRSAPWIGRNHYVFELYGDNQRRTLLARVTVSGSIGGPSSHQRKISWQDVARWMLIVGLAAVSYFAVYLSSPGPVRTTFPMEPTTSPCPLHVVRNLALSIAAFVFLDGVIFHSGLYVSILAPSSYAGRIAEITQAEKDRAPSGLKEVLVLGDSRIAEGFSTDLANELGSTGGLKFVSLAEPAASANTWYYMVREVDPTTRRYSAIIIPYGVGYEPNSADPLRISMTAPLLGYGDCFHFASGFQRWSGRFRAFTACILRGSAYQDDVVDLLEHPISRITSLHGEAARMHSREVYKGRDYDLVGTSYDSMTGHVTFAEKLTEAQRLAFRKSLIQPSQSDVEYSLKLQREWIPRIINRYSKSPTSIVLTPVPRGPFVELSGFSRGYVSVLPSSVIQRTTFSVPEQTFDFLEKPEYYFDAFHLNAKGRQRFTETLVSQLIERFQSADSKAEGNIGFQAWNQPGRTNTANNL
;
A
#
# COMPACT_ATOMS: atom_id res chain seq x y z
N MET A 1 -68.66 5.65 45.60
CA MET A 1 -68.71 5.57 44.13
C MET A 1 -68.02 6.81 43.56
N THR A 2 -66.71 6.76 43.33
CA THR A 2 -65.90 7.68 42.48
C THR A 2 -64.45 7.24 42.63
N GLY A 3 -63.94 6.41 41.70
CA GLY A 3 -62.56 5.92 41.81
C GLY A 3 -62.04 5.06 40.67
N GLU A 4 -62.90 4.57 39.77
CA GLU A 4 -62.46 3.67 38.68
C GLU A 4 -62.37 4.33 37.29
N VAL A 5 -62.73 5.61 37.12
CA VAL A 5 -62.73 6.23 35.79
C VAL A 5 -61.38 6.90 35.42
N HIS A 6 -60.51 7.22 36.39
CA HIS A 6 -59.25 7.92 36.09
C HIS A 6 -58.03 7.02 35.82
N LYS A 7 -58.09 5.71 36.09
CA LYS A 7 -56.96 4.80 35.79
C LYS A 7 -56.93 4.29 34.35
N ARG A 8 -58.07 4.28 33.64
CA ARG A 8 -58.16 3.83 32.24
C ARG A 8 -57.66 4.85 31.22
N PHE A 9 -57.53 6.14 31.57
CA PHE A 9 -57.09 7.18 30.64
C PHE A 9 -55.55 7.29 30.52
N GLY A 10 -54.80 6.90 31.56
CA GLY A 10 -53.33 6.97 31.56
C GLY A 10 -52.63 5.82 30.83
N GLU A 11 -53.24 4.62 30.80
CA GLU A 11 -52.66 3.43 30.15
C GLU A 11 -52.89 3.42 28.63
N HIS A 12 -53.98 4.01 28.16
CA HIS A 12 -54.25 4.13 26.71
C HIS A 12 -53.30 5.14 26.04
N TRP A 13 -52.89 6.21 26.74
CA TRP A 13 -51.98 7.23 26.19
C TRP A 13 -50.53 6.75 26.10
N ARG A 14 -50.08 5.89 27.03
CA ARG A 14 -48.70 5.36 27.08
C ARG A 14 -48.41 4.26 26.04
N ASN A 15 -49.43 3.50 25.64
CA ASN A 15 -49.30 2.54 24.54
C ASN A 15 -49.33 3.22 23.16
N TRP A 16 -50.01 4.37 23.05
CA TRP A 16 -49.99 5.18 21.83
C TRP A 16 -48.65 5.89 21.63
N SER A 17 -47.98 6.36 22.70
CA SER A 17 -46.64 6.98 22.56
C SER A 17 -45.57 6.00 22.09
N ALA A 18 -45.59 4.74 22.55
CA ALA A 18 -44.63 3.72 22.10
C ALA A 18 -44.90 3.22 20.66
N LEU A 19 -46.18 3.17 20.24
CA LEU A 19 -46.56 2.92 18.84
C LEU A 19 -46.18 4.10 17.94
N LEU A 20 -46.29 5.35 18.39
CA LEU A 20 -45.86 6.55 17.65
C LEU A 20 -44.34 6.69 17.56
N GLU A 21 -43.57 6.25 18.57
CA GLU A 21 -42.10 6.23 18.52
C GLU A 21 -41.57 5.11 17.61
N SER A 22 -42.16 3.91 17.65
CA SER A 22 -41.79 2.81 16.75
C SER A 22 -42.21 3.05 15.29
N LEU A 23 -43.37 3.67 15.05
CA LEU A 23 -43.75 4.20 13.74
C LEU A 23 -42.83 5.34 13.28
N SER A 24 -42.31 6.17 14.20
CA SER A 24 -41.35 7.24 13.84
C SER A 24 -39.97 6.71 13.46
N VAL A 25 -39.49 5.63 14.09
CA VAL A 25 -38.21 5.00 13.72
C VAL A 25 -38.31 4.24 12.40
N VAL A 26 -39.43 3.55 12.16
CA VAL A 26 -39.70 2.89 10.87
C VAL A 26 -39.96 3.90 9.77
N ALA A 27 -40.66 5.01 10.04
CA ALA A 27 -40.84 6.11 9.10
C ALA A 27 -39.53 6.87 8.83
N ALA A 28 -38.66 7.06 9.83
CA ALA A 28 -37.34 7.65 9.65
C ALA A 28 -36.42 6.73 8.82
N PHE A 29 -36.48 5.41 9.05
CA PHE A 29 -35.75 4.43 8.25
C PHE A 29 -36.27 4.37 6.80
N LEU A 30 -37.59 4.38 6.59
CA LEU A 30 -38.22 4.43 5.27
C LEU A 30 -38.01 5.77 4.56
N ALA A 31 -37.97 6.89 5.28
CA ALA A 31 -37.63 8.20 4.73
C ALA A 31 -36.16 8.31 4.35
N CYS A 32 -35.25 7.73 5.15
CA CYS A 32 -33.84 7.61 4.79
C CYS A 32 -33.66 6.72 3.56
N VAL A 33 -34.37 5.60 3.45
CA VAL A 33 -34.37 4.74 2.26
C VAL A 33 -34.98 5.45 1.04
N ALA A 34 -36.07 6.20 1.21
CA ALA A 34 -36.69 6.96 0.11
C ALA A 34 -35.83 8.14 -0.36
N LEU A 35 -35.15 8.86 0.55
CA LEU A 35 -34.17 9.89 0.23
C LEU A 35 -32.91 9.32 -0.44
N PHE A 36 -32.58 8.05 -0.17
CA PHE A 36 -31.46 7.34 -0.81
C PHE A 36 -31.84 6.75 -2.18
N VAL A 37 -33.12 6.47 -2.42
CA VAL A 37 -33.65 5.92 -3.69
C VAL A 37 -34.04 7.03 -4.69
N LEU A 38 -34.30 8.27 -4.24
CA LEU A 38 -34.71 9.38 -5.11
C LEU A 38 -33.58 10.24 -5.71
N THR A 39 -32.31 9.90 -5.47
CA THR A 39 -31.18 10.54 -6.18
C THR A 39 -30.74 9.70 -7.37
N GLU A 40 -31.60 9.61 -8.38
CA GLU A 40 -31.22 9.36 -9.77
C GLU A 40 -31.38 10.69 -10.53
N PRO A 41 -30.33 11.23 -11.16
CA PRO A 41 -30.47 12.37 -12.06
C PRO A 41 -30.97 11.85 -13.42
N GLY A 42 -32.27 11.91 -13.64
CA GLY A 42 -32.87 11.47 -14.89
C GLY A 42 -33.95 12.42 -15.40
N LEU A 43 -33.57 13.46 -16.15
CA LEU A 43 -34.39 13.93 -17.27
C LEU A 43 -33.61 14.82 -18.25
N ARG A 44 -33.43 14.28 -19.45
CA ARG A 44 -33.17 14.99 -20.71
C ARG A 44 -34.16 16.15 -20.88
N ALA A 45 -33.65 17.32 -21.22
CA ALA A 45 -34.34 18.28 -22.07
C ALA A 45 -33.37 18.73 -23.18
N ALA A 46 -33.80 18.56 -24.43
CA ALA A 46 -33.12 19.03 -25.64
C ALA A 46 -33.34 20.56 -25.82
N PRO A 47 -32.61 21.22 -26.73
CA PRO A 47 -32.25 22.63 -26.62
C PRO A 47 -33.35 23.55 -27.15
N GLN A 48 -33.48 24.73 -26.52
CA GLN A 48 -34.19 25.86 -27.10
C GLN A 48 -33.25 27.05 -27.23
N GLN A 49 -33.03 27.43 -28.50
CA GLN A 49 -32.48 28.71 -28.92
C GLN A 49 -33.33 29.85 -28.36
N SER A 50 -32.66 30.84 -27.77
CA SER A 50 -33.06 32.24 -27.89
C SER A 50 -31.81 33.06 -28.09
N ALA A 51 -31.67 33.57 -29.31
CA ALA A 51 -30.71 34.60 -29.64
C ALA A 51 -31.18 35.93 -29.03
N SER A 52 -30.25 36.66 -28.41
CA SER A 52 -30.29 38.12 -28.43
C SER A 52 -28.85 38.59 -28.38
N GLY A 53 -28.41 39.20 -29.48
CA GLY A 53 -27.08 39.77 -29.60
C GLY A 53 -26.90 40.98 -28.72
N SER A 54 -25.67 41.20 -28.29
CA SER A 54 -25.12 42.51 -28.01
C SER A 54 -23.60 42.38 -28.07
N ASN A 55 -23.04 43.21 -28.94
CA ASN A 55 -21.63 43.32 -29.27
C ASN A 55 -20.97 44.18 -28.19
N SER A 56 -20.01 43.66 -27.42
CA SER A 56 -18.96 44.49 -26.81
C SER A 56 -17.80 43.66 -26.28
N GLU A 57 -16.60 44.02 -26.76
CA GLU A 57 -15.27 43.84 -26.18
C GLU A 57 -14.82 42.42 -25.79
N ARG A 58 -13.89 41.87 -26.60
CA ARG A 58 -13.06 40.71 -26.25
C ARG A 58 -12.30 40.99 -24.96
N VAL A 59 -12.83 40.49 -23.85
CA VAL A 59 -12.06 40.23 -22.64
C VAL A 59 -11.03 39.16 -22.98
N SER A 60 -9.74 39.47 -22.80
CA SER A 60 -8.64 38.53 -22.98
C SER A 60 -8.81 37.38 -21.98
N GLY A 61 -9.18 36.19 -22.46
CA GLY A 61 -9.25 34.98 -21.64
C GLY A 61 -7.84 34.47 -21.32
N ALA A 62 -7.69 33.69 -20.25
CA ALA A 62 -6.47 32.92 -20.04
C ALA A 62 -6.33 31.86 -21.14
N PRO A 63 -5.13 31.60 -21.68
CA PRO A 63 -4.93 30.56 -22.68
C PRO A 63 -5.30 29.19 -22.12
N ARG A 64 -5.92 28.34 -22.95
CA ARG A 64 -6.35 26.99 -22.55
C ARG A 64 -6.19 25.98 -23.68
N ILE A 65 -5.92 24.73 -23.29
CA ILE A 65 -5.97 23.57 -24.18
C ILE A 65 -6.63 22.42 -23.41
N THR A 66 -7.54 21.69 -24.06
CA THR A 66 -8.28 20.57 -23.48
C THR A 66 -8.34 19.42 -24.49
N ALA A 67 -8.54 18.20 -24.00
CA ALA A 67 -8.72 17.02 -24.83
C ALA A 67 -9.96 16.24 -24.39
N ASN A 68 -10.75 15.72 -25.32
CA ASN A 68 -11.95 14.95 -25.00
C ASN A 68 -12.06 13.69 -25.89
N PRO A 69 -11.96 12.48 -25.31
CA PRO A 69 -11.61 12.18 -23.91
C PRO A 69 -10.10 12.32 -23.64
N GLU A 70 -9.71 12.69 -22.41
CA GLU A 70 -8.29 12.66 -21.97
C GLU A 70 -7.78 11.22 -21.73
N ARG A 71 -8.70 10.28 -21.50
CA ARG A 71 -8.42 8.83 -21.43
C ARG A 71 -9.13 8.11 -22.56
N VAL A 72 -8.36 7.62 -23.51
CA VAL A 72 -8.84 6.99 -24.73
C VAL A 72 -8.79 5.47 -24.57
N THR A 73 -9.91 4.78 -24.76
CA THR A 73 -9.90 3.31 -24.83
C THR A 73 -9.48 2.90 -26.25
N VAL A 74 -8.41 2.13 -26.36
CA VAL A 74 -7.82 1.69 -27.63
C VAL A 74 -8.39 0.32 -28.00
N THR A 75 -9.19 0.27 -29.06
CA THR A 75 -9.75 -0.98 -29.62
C THR A 75 -9.18 -1.22 -31.01
N GLY A 76 -8.25 -2.16 -31.15
CA GLY A 76 -7.69 -2.57 -32.44
C GLY A 76 -6.84 -1.49 -33.13
N GLU A 77 -7.47 -0.57 -33.85
CA GLU A 77 -6.86 0.37 -34.81
C GLU A 77 -6.30 1.67 -34.18
N GLY A 78 -6.45 1.84 -32.87
CA GLY A 78 -6.14 3.10 -32.16
C GLY A 78 -7.36 3.61 -31.41
N GLY A 79 -7.25 4.78 -30.81
CA GLY A 79 -8.40 5.51 -30.30
C GLY A 79 -8.34 6.99 -30.64
N SER A 80 -9.44 7.70 -30.42
CA SER A 80 -9.57 9.10 -30.82
C SER A 80 -9.75 10.03 -29.62
N THR A 81 -9.16 11.21 -29.71
CA THR A 81 -9.41 12.35 -28.82
C THR A 81 -9.54 13.63 -29.65
N ASP A 82 -10.43 14.52 -29.24
CA ASP A 82 -10.55 15.85 -29.83
C ASP A 82 -9.83 16.87 -28.97
N VAL A 83 -8.80 17.51 -29.54
CA VAL A 83 -7.99 18.53 -28.86
C VAL A 83 -8.49 19.92 -29.25
N GLN A 84 -8.91 20.69 -28.26
CA GLN A 84 -9.40 22.06 -28.42
C GLN A 84 -8.43 23.05 -27.77
N TRP A 85 -8.16 24.16 -28.43
CA TRP A 85 -7.24 25.19 -27.91
C TRP A 85 -7.76 26.60 -28.18
N ASP A 86 -7.32 27.53 -27.34
CA ASP A 86 -7.60 28.96 -27.40
C ASP A 86 -6.44 29.73 -26.74
N THR A 87 -5.80 30.66 -27.44
CA THR A 87 -4.72 31.51 -26.91
C THR A 87 -5.24 32.62 -26.00
N GLY A 88 -6.55 32.86 -25.98
CA GLY A 88 -7.23 33.79 -25.07
C GLY A 88 -7.06 35.27 -25.42
N ASN A 89 -5.97 35.64 -26.09
CA ASN A 89 -5.66 36.99 -26.55
C ASN A 89 -5.74 37.15 -28.09
N GLY A 90 -6.09 36.10 -28.81
CA GLY A 90 -6.18 36.10 -30.27
C GLY A 90 -4.83 36.04 -31.01
N SER A 91 -3.70 35.93 -30.32
CA SER A 91 -2.38 35.76 -30.94
C SER A 91 -2.25 34.36 -31.58
N PRO A 92 -1.36 34.19 -32.58
CA PRO A 92 -1.12 32.87 -33.17
C PRO A 92 -0.66 31.85 -32.11
N GLY A 93 -1.34 30.71 -32.03
CA GLY A 93 -0.95 29.58 -31.20
C GLY A 93 -0.40 28.40 -32.03
N PHE A 94 0.50 27.63 -31.43
CA PHE A 94 1.10 26.43 -32.01
C PHE A 94 0.91 25.26 -31.06
N VAL A 95 0.13 24.25 -31.46
CA VAL A 95 -0.06 23.03 -30.67
C VAL A 95 0.94 21.99 -31.13
N PHE A 96 1.78 21.52 -30.20
CA PHE A 96 2.70 20.41 -30.42
C PHE A 96 2.22 19.18 -29.66
N VAL A 97 2.50 18.00 -30.20
CA VAL A 97 2.25 16.72 -29.54
C VAL A 97 3.56 15.97 -29.33
N THR A 98 3.71 15.41 -28.13
CA THR A 98 4.89 14.63 -27.72
C THR A 98 4.41 13.27 -27.23
N GLU A 99 4.90 12.19 -27.84
CA GLU A 99 4.64 10.82 -27.41
C GLU A 99 5.86 10.31 -26.62
N ASP A 100 5.68 9.88 -25.36
CA ASP A 100 6.69 9.24 -24.49
C ASP A 100 8.16 9.54 -24.83
N GLY A 101 8.61 10.76 -24.51
CA GLY A 101 10.02 11.17 -24.65
C GLY A 101 10.53 11.35 -26.09
N ARG A 102 9.68 11.18 -27.12
CA ARG A 102 10.03 11.43 -28.53
C ARG A 102 10.10 12.93 -28.82
N LYS A 103 10.65 13.28 -29.99
CA LYS A 103 10.72 14.67 -30.44
C LYS A 103 9.31 15.23 -30.67
N PRO A 104 8.98 16.43 -30.14
CA PRO A 104 7.65 17.00 -30.32
C PRO A 104 7.36 17.33 -31.79
N VAL A 105 6.16 17.01 -32.25
CA VAL A 105 5.70 17.23 -33.62
C VAL A 105 4.59 18.27 -33.63
N LEU A 106 4.60 19.16 -34.62
CA LEU A 106 3.54 20.16 -34.75
C LEU A 106 2.21 19.49 -35.10
N PHE A 107 1.21 19.66 -34.23
CA PHE A 107 -0.12 19.10 -34.37
C PHE A 107 -1.13 20.08 -34.97
N ALA A 108 -1.12 21.36 -34.59
CA ALA A 108 -2.03 22.36 -35.14
C ALA A 108 -1.48 23.80 -35.01
N LYS A 109 -2.08 24.74 -35.75
CA LYS A 109 -1.81 26.18 -35.64
C LYS A 109 -3.12 26.96 -35.64
N GLY A 110 -3.14 28.09 -34.96
CA GLY A 110 -4.27 29.02 -34.92
C GLY A 110 -4.43 29.64 -33.54
N SER A 111 -5.04 30.81 -33.46
CA SER A 111 -5.37 31.46 -32.18
C SER A 111 -6.44 30.70 -31.40
N GLN A 112 -7.31 29.96 -32.09
CA GLN A 112 -8.28 29.04 -31.50
C GLN A 112 -8.58 27.92 -32.50
N GLY A 113 -8.99 26.75 -32.02
CA GLY A 113 -9.38 25.65 -32.90
C GLY A 113 -9.70 24.35 -32.16
N SER A 114 -10.19 23.37 -32.94
CA SER A 114 -10.42 21.99 -32.51
C SER A 114 -9.88 21.06 -33.59
N ARG A 115 -9.13 20.03 -33.20
CA ARG A 115 -8.60 19.02 -34.13
C ARG A 115 -8.63 17.64 -33.49
N SER A 116 -9.17 16.68 -34.24
CA SER A 116 -9.20 15.27 -33.83
C SER A 116 -7.85 14.59 -34.04
N ALA A 117 -7.45 13.76 -33.09
CA ALA A 117 -6.29 12.88 -33.15
C ALA A 117 -6.78 11.41 -33.10
N PRO A 118 -7.14 10.80 -34.24
CA PRO A 118 -7.75 9.46 -34.30
C PRO A 118 -6.73 8.31 -34.18
N TRP A 119 -5.52 8.59 -33.72
CA TRP A 119 -4.37 7.68 -33.74
C TRP A 119 -3.76 7.49 -32.34
N ILE A 120 -4.49 7.85 -31.28
CA ILE A 120 -4.01 7.67 -29.90
C ILE A 120 -3.80 6.18 -29.64
N GLY A 121 -2.54 5.79 -29.49
CA GLY A 121 -2.11 4.44 -29.13
C GLY A 121 -2.09 4.23 -27.62
N ARG A 122 -1.42 3.16 -27.19
CA ARG A 122 -1.37 2.71 -25.77
C ARG A 122 -0.43 3.54 -24.88
N ASN A 123 0.04 4.66 -25.38
CA ASN A 123 1.11 5.49 -24.82
C ASN A 123 0.54 6.79 -24.23
N HIS A 124 1.39 7.61 -23.61
CA HIS A 124 1.03 8.97 -23.21
C HIS A 124 1.40 9.99 -24.29
N TYR A 125 0.46 10.89 -24.56
CA TYR A 125 0.59 11.98 -25.52
C TYR A 125 0.39 13.31 -24.79
N VAL A 126 1.41 14.17 -24.80
CA VAL A 126 1.32 15.52 -24.22
C VAL A 126 1.08 16.51 -25.35
N PHE A 127 -0.05 17.21 -25.31
CA PHE A 127 -0.37 18.32 -26.20
C PHE A 127 -0.05 19.64 -25.50
N GLU A 128 0.83 20.43 -26.10
CA GLU A 128 1.34 21.68 -25.55
C GLU A 128 1.02 22.83 -26.50
N LEU A 129 0.36 23.86 -25.99
CA LEU A 129 0.05 25.09 -26.71
C LEU A 129 1.16 26.12 -26.44
N TYR A 130 1.82 26.58 -27.50
CA TYR A 130 2.86 27.61 -27.45
C TYR A 130 2.42 28.90 -28.15
N GLY A 131 2.94 30.03 -27.69
CA GLY A 131 2.75 31.35 -28.32
C GLY A 131 3.69 31.61 -29.50
N ASP A 132 4.69 30.76 -29.72
CA ASP A 132 5.68 30.89 -30.78
C ASP A 132 6.05 29.52 -31.38
N ASN A 133 6.54 29.53 -32.62
CA ASN A 133 6.93 28.31 -33.34
C ASN A 133 8.28 27.71 -32.88
N GLN A 134 9.07 28.44 -32.09
CA GLN A 134 10.34 27.99 -31.52
C GLN A 134 10.16 27.35 -30.14
N ARG A 135 8.92 27.25 -29.64
CA ARG A 135 8.55 26.66 -28.35
C ARG A 135 9.20 27.36 -27.15
N ARG A 136 9.33 28.69 -27.18
CA ARG A 136 9.89 29.48 -26.08
C ARG A 136 8.86 29.84 -25.01
N THR A 137 7.61 30.04 -25.40
CA THR A 137 6.54 30.52 -24.53
C THR A 137 5.41 29.49 -24.46
N LEU A 138 5.45 28.61 -23.46
CA LEU A 138 4.38 27.65 -23.19
C LEU A 138 3.16 28.37 -22.59
N LEU A 139 1.99 28.21 -23.22
CA LEU A 139 0.74 28.85 -22.81
C LEU A 139 -0.15 27.91 -22.00
N ALA A 140 -0.28 26.64 -22.41
CA ALA A 140 -1.08 25.63 -21.71
C ALA A 140 -0.68 24.21 -22.15
N ARG A 141 -1.04 23.17 -21.37
CA ARG A 141 -0.81 21.77 -21.73
C ARG A 141 -1.94 20.83 -21.30
N VAL A 142 -2.13 19.74 -22.03
CA VAL A 142 -3.04 18.63 -21.68
C VAL A 142 -2.37 17.29 -22.00
N THR A 143 -2.63 16.27 -21.19
CA THR A 143 -2.08 14.92 -21.39
C THR A 143 -3.19 13.95 -21.72
N VAL A 144 -3.03 13.20 -22.80
CA VAL A 144 -3.94 12.16 -23.25
C VAL A 144 -3.26 10.80 -23.09
N SER A 145 -3.96 9.83 -22.54
CA SER A 145 -3.45 8.46 -22.35
C SER A 145 -4.37 7.44 -22.98
N GLY A 146 -3.80 6.48 -23.71
CA GLY A 146 -4.56 5.37 -24.27
C GLY A 146 -4.40 4.08 -23.47
N SER A 147 -5.50 3.39 -23.15
CA SER A 147 -5.48 2.08 -22.47
C SER A 147 -6.21 1.00 -23.29
N ILE A 148 -5.75 -0.25 -23.24
CA ILE A 148 -6.40 -1.36 -23.97
C ILE A 148 -7.71 -1.71 -23.28
N GLY A 149 -8.81 -1.68 -24.04
CA GLY A 149 -10.07 -2.28 -23.64
C GLY A 149 -9.99 -3.80 -23.69
N GLY A 150 -9.30 -4.43 -22.73
CA GLY A 150 -9.51 -5.85 -22.42
C GLY A 150 -10.88 -6.03 -21.74
N PRO A 151 -11.48 -7.23 -21.77
CA PRO A 151 -12.73 -7.48 -21.05
C PRO A 151 -12.44 -7.18 -19.59
N SER A 152 -13.00 -6.07 -19.11
CA SER A 152 -12.98 -5.57 -17.74
C SER A 152 -12.27 -6.52 -16.78
N SER A 153 -10.94 -6.41 -16.72
CA SER A 153 -10.17 -6.95 -15.61
C SER A 153 -10.87 -6.43 -14.37
N HIS A 154 -11.28 -7.35 -13.48
CA HIS A 154 -12.01 -7.05 -12.26
C HIS A 154 -11.34 -5.94 -11.45
N GLN A 155 -11.58 -4.67 -11.81
CA GLN A 155 -12.05 -3.73 -10.82
C GLN A 155 -13.25 -4.44 -10.21
N ARG A 156 -13.03 -5.07 -9.06
CA ARG A 156 -14.11 -5.36 -8.15
C ARG A 156 -14.60 -3.99 -7.66
N LYS A 157 -15.26 -3.23 -8.55
CA LYS A 157 -16.35 -2.37 -8.16
C LYS A 157 -17.22 -3.32 -7.37
N ILE A 158 -17.22 -3.16 -6.06
CA ILE A 158 -18.22 -3.75 -5.20
C ILE A 158 -19.53 -3.48 -5.93
N SER A 159 -20.09 -4.52 -6.55
CA SER A 159 -21.26 -4.34 -7.38
C SER A 159 -22.34 -3.84 -6.42
N TRP A 160 -23.05 -2.78 -6.80
CA TRP A 160 -24.19 -2.34 -6.02
C TRP A 160 -25.17 -3.51 -5.81
N GLN A 161 -25.17 -4.49 -6.73
CA GLN A 161 -25.91 -5.74 -6.61
C GLN A 161 -25.35 -6.69 -5.53
N ASP A 162 -24.04 -6.71 -5.29
CA ASP A 162 -23.42 -7.49 -4.21
C ASP A 162 -23.73 -6.86 -2.84
N VAL A 163 -23.63 -5.53 -2.73
CA VAL A 163 -24.03 -4.79 -1.51
C VAL A 163 -25.53 -4.91 -1.26
N ALA A 164 -26.35 -4.76 -2.30
CA ALA A 164 -27.79 -4.95 -2.19
C ALA A 164 -28.15 -6.39 -1.82
N ARG A 165 -27.46 -7.40 -2.37
CA ARG A 165 -27.63 -8.80 -1.96
C ARG A 165 -27.32 -8.99 -0.48
N TRP A 166 -26.23 -8.43 0.01
CA TRP A 166 -25.85 -8.56 1.42
C TRP A 166 -26.76 -7.78 2.36
N MET A 167 -27.16 -6.56 1.99
CA MET A 167 -28.19 -5.79 2.70
C MET A 167 -29.51 -6.55 2.76
N LEU A 168 -29.88 -7.24 1.68
CA LEU A 168 -31.10 -8.05 1.61
C LEU A 168 -30.98 -9.34 2.44
N ILE A 169 -29.80 -9.97 2.49
CA ILE A 169 -29.54 -11.12 3.37
C ILE A 169 -29.56 -10.70 4.85
N VAL A 170 -28.89 -9.60 5.22
CA VAL A 170 -28.89 -9.08 6.59
C VAL A 170 -30.28 -8.59 6.98
N GLY A 171 -30.98 -7.91 6.07
CA GLY A 171 -32.37 -7.50 6.24
C GLY A 171 -33.30 -8.70 6.44
N LEU A 172 -33.18 -9.75 5.63
CA LEU A 172 -33.94 -11.00 5.79
C LEU A 172 -33.58 -11.71 7.09
N ALA A 173 -32.31 -11.72 7.51
CA ALA A 173 -31.90 -12.30 8.78
C ALA A 173 -32.47 -11.52 9.97
N ALA A 174 -32.46 -10.19 9.93
CA ALA A 174 -33.06 -9.33 10.93
C ALA A 174 -34.59 -9.49 10.97
N VAL A 175 -35.25 -9.48 9.81
CA VAL A 175 -36.69 -9.74 9.69
C VAL A 175 -37.04 -11.13 10.18
N SER A 176 -36.25 -12.16 9.87
CA SER A 176 -36.45 -13.52 10.38
C SER A 176 -36.24 -13.60 11.89
N TYR A 177 -35.23 -12.91 12.42
CA TYR A 177 -35.00 -12.79 13.86
C TYR A 177 -36.16 -12.11 14.57
N PHE A 178 -36.64 -10.96 14.05
CA PHE A 178 -37.79 -10.25 14.59
C PHE A 178 -39.09 -11.03 14.39
N ALA A 179 -39.27 -11.72 13.26
CA ALA A 179 -40.42 -12.59 13.03
C ALA A 179 -40.41 -13.75 14.02
N VAL A 180 -39.28 -14.41 14.27
CA VAL A 180 -39.16 -15.46 15.31
C VAL A 180 -39.37 -14.89 16.72
N TYR A 181 -38.85 -13.69 16.99
CA TYR A 181 -39.00 -12.99 18.27
C TYR A 181 -40.45 -12.56 18.55
N LEU A 182 -41.15 -12.04 17.53
CA LEU A 182 -42.53 -11.55 17.60
C LEU A 182 -43.57 -12.67 17.41
N SER A 183 -43.20 -13.77 16.73
CA SER A 183 -44.04 -14.98 16.62
C SER A 183 -43.92 -15.88 17.85
N SER A 184 -43.08 -15.52 18.83
CA SER A 184 -43.10 -16.12 20.16
C SER A 184 -44.40 -15.68 20.86
N PRO A 185 -45.37 -16.58 21.09
CA PRO A 185 -46.73 -16.21 21.49
C PRO A 185 -46.84 -15.91 23.00
N GLY A 186 -45.80 -15.31 23.58
CA GLY A 186 -45.73 -14.99 25.02
C GLY A 186 -46.15 -13.55 25.30
N PRO A 187 -47.01 -13.29 26.31
CA PRO A 187 -47.34 -11.92 26.72
C PRO A 187 -46.08 -11.17 27.17
N VAL A 188 -45.95 -9.90 26.75
CA VAL A 188 -44.84 -9.02 27.16
C VAL A 188 -44.85 -8.89 28.68
N ARG A 189 -43.81 -9.43 29.33
CA ARG A 189 -43.69 -9.43 30.79
C ARG A 189 -43.36 -8.03 31.29
N THR A 190 -44.27 -7.42 32.06
CA THR A 190 -44.11 -6.09 32.67
C THR A 190 -43.47 -6.13 34.06
N THR A 191 -43.14 -7.31 34.57
CA THR A 191 -42.41 -7.52 35.81
C THR A 191 -41.35 -8.62 35.61
N PHE A 192 -40.17 -8.46 36.23
CA PHE A 192 -39.17 -9.52 36.29
C PHE A 192 -39.75 -10.67 37.14
N PRO A 193 -39.92 -11.88 36.58
CA PRO A 193 -40.37 -13.01 37.38
C PRO A 193 -39.26 -13.38 38.37
N MET A 194 -39.66 -13.79 39.57
CA MET A 194 -38.80 -14.54 40.46
C MET A 194 -38.20 -15.71 39.67
N GLU A 195 -36.87 -15.83 39.69
CA GLU A 195 -36.13 -16.78 38.87
C GLU A 195 -36.69 -18.20 39.08
N PRO A 196 -37.25 -18.85 38.05
CA PRO A 196 -37.83 -20.18 38.22
C PRO A 196 -36.70 -21.16 38.53
N THR A 197 -36.76 -21.82 39.68
CA THR A 197 -35.76 -22.81 40.13
C THR A 197 -35.69 -24.05 39.23
N THR A 198 -36.63 -24.25 38.31
CA THR A 198 -36.60 -25.34 37.33
C THR A 198 -37.19 -24.91 35.97
N SER A 199 -36.47 -25.21 34.88
CA SER A 199 -36.93 -25.01 33.49
C SER A 199 -37.54 -26.32 32.96
N PRO A 200 -38.76 -26.31 32.39
CA PRO A 200 -39.41 -27.52 31.86
C PRO A 200 -38.82 -28.03 30.53
N CYS A 201 -38.05 -27.18 29.82
CA CYS A 201 -37.24 -27.61 28.68
C CYS A 201 -35.77 -27.71 29.12
N PRO A 202 -35.01 -28.74 28.67
CA PRO A 202 -33.59 -28.79 28.92
C PRO A 202 -32.93 -27.53 28.34
N LEU A 203 -32.39 -26.70 29.22
CA LEU A 203 -31.56 -25.56 28.84
C LEU A 203 -30.33 -26.11 28.14
N HIS A 204 -30.34 -26.08 26.80
CA HIS A 204 -29.20 -26.51 26.00
C HIS A 204 -28.11 -25.43 25.98
N VAL A 205 -27.64 -25.01 27.16
CA VAL A 205 -26.65 -23.94 27.36
C VAL A 205 -25.39 -24.23 26.53
N VAL A 206 -24.88 -25.46 26.62
CA VAL A 206 -23.68 -25.88 25.88
C VAL A 206 -23.88 -25.79 24.38
N ARG A 207 -25.04 -26.25 23.87
CA ARG A 207 -25.36 -26.18 22.43
C ARG A 207 -25.43 -24.72 21.97
N ASN A 208 -26.18 -23.89 22.67
CA ASN A 208 -26.38 -22.49 22.28
C ASN A 208 -25.05 -21.72 22.36
N LEU A 209 -24.24 -21.96 23.39
CA LEU A 209 -22.89 -21.38 23.49
C LEU A 209 -22.00 -21.85 22.34
N ALA A 210 -21.99 -23.15 22.03
CA ALA A 210 -21.22 -23.70 20.92
C ALA A 210 -21.66 -23.12 19.57
N LEU A 211 -22.98 -22.99 19.33
CA LEU A 211 -23.52 -22.36 18.13
C LEU A 211 -23.13 -20.88 18.02
N SER A 212 -23.19 -20.13 19.13
CA SER A 212 -22.76 -18.73 19.14
C SER A 212 -21.27 -18.57 18.84
N ILE A 213 -20.41 -19.41 19.43
CA ILE A 213 -18.97 -19.42 19.13
C ILE A 213 -18.73 -19.78 17.67
N ALA A 214 -19.41 -20.82 17.16
CA ALA A 214 -19.29 -21.23 15.77
C ALA A 214 -19.73 -20.12 14.81
N ALA A 215 -20.86 -19.45 15.09
CA ALA A 215 -21.35 -18.32 14.31
C ALA A 215 -20.38 -17.14 14.33
N PHE A 216 -19.80 -16.83 15.50
CA PHE A 216 -18.81 -15.76 15.63
C PHE A 216 -17.54 -16.04 14.81
N VAL A 217 -16.96 -17.24 14.95
CA VAL A 217 -15.76 -17.67 14.19
C VAL A 217 -16.05 -17.67 12.69
N PHE A 218 -17.23 -18.15 12.29
CA PHE A 218 -17.65 -18.15 10.90
C PHE A 218 -17.76 -16.72 10.35
N LEU A 219 -18.41 -15.82 11.08
CA LEU A 219 -18.57 -14.43 10.67
C LEU A 219 -17.21 -13.71 10.57
N ASP A 220 -16.32 -13.92 11.55
CA ASP A 220 -14.96 -13.39 11.50
C ASP A 220 -14.21 -13.89 10.25
N GLY A 221 -14.28 -15.21 9.97
CA GLY A 221 -13.70 -15.79 8.77
C GLY A 221 -14.26 -15.18 7.47
N VAL A 222 -15.58 -15.05 7.36
CA VAL A 222 -16.23 -14.46 6.17
C VAL A 222 -15.84 -13.00 5.98
N ILE A 223 -15.75 -12.20 7.06
CA ILE A 223 -15.45 -10.77 6.95
C ILE A 223 -13.95 -10.53 6.74
N PHE A 224 -13.11 -11.13 7.57
CA PHE A 224 -11.70 -10.76 7.68
C PHE A 224 -10.76 -11.70 6.91
N HIS A 225 -11.12 -12.98 6.71
CA HIS A 225 -10.28 -13.93 5.97
C HIS A 225 -10.59 -14.01 4.47
N SER A 226 -11.78 -13.63 4.04
CA SER A 226 -12.17 -13.69 2.61
C SER A 226 -11.51 -12.62 1.73
N GLY A 227 -10.82 -11.65 2.35
CA GLY A 227 -10.33 -10.43 1.70
C GLY A 227 -11.37 -9.31 1.60
N LEU A 228 -12.61 -9.53 2.06
CA LEU A 228 -13.66 -8.50 2.07
C LEU A 228 -13.21 -7.27 2.86
N TYR A 229 -12.85 -7.45 4.13
CA TYR A 229 -12.39 -6.33 4.95
C TYR A 229 -11.06 -5.74 4.49
N VAL A 230 -10.15 -6.58 3.98
CA VAL A 230 -8.85 -6.14 3.43
C VAL A 230 -9.04 -5.11 2.30
N SER A 231 -10.09 -5.26 1.48
CA SER A 231 -10.39 -4.31 0.40
C SER A 231 -10.83 -2.91 0.85
N ILE A 232 -11.17 -2.74 2.13
CA ILE A 232 -11.61 -1.46 2.70
C ILE A 232 -10.72 -0.98 3.85
N LEU A 233 -9.56 -1.61 4.08
CA LEU A 233 -8.57 -1.13 5.05
C LEU A 233 -8.16 0.31 4.74
N ALA A 234 -7.87 1.11 5.77
CA ALA A 234 -7.45 2.49 5.56
C ALA A 234 -6.08 2.45 4.88
N PRO A 235 -5.90 3.06 3.69
CA PRO A 235 -4.60 3.07 3.03
C PRO A 235 -3.51 3.76 3.87
N SER A 236 -3.91 4.63 4.80
CA SER A 236 -3.02 5.28 5.77
C SER A 236 -2.70 4.43 7.00
N SER A 237 -3.43 3.34 7.25
CA SER A 237 -3.13 2.39 8.34
C SER A 237 -1.93 1.52 7.98
N TYR A 238 -1.29 0.92 8.99
CA TYR A 238 -0.18 -0.02 8.75
C TYR A 238 -0.62 -1.28 8.00
N ALA A 239 -1.80 -1.82 8.34
CA ALA A 239 -2.38 -2.96 7.65
C ALA A 239 -2.72 -2.62 6.19
N GLY A 240 -3.36 -1.47 5.96
CA GLY A 240 -3.74 -1.01 4.63
C GLY A 240 -2.54 -0.73 3.75
N ARG A 241 -1.47 -0.10 4.26
CA ARG A 241 -0.22 0.09 3.49
C ARG A 241 0.38 -1.23 3.02
N ILE A 242 0.44 -2.23 3.90
CA ILE A 242 0.98 -3.55 3.55
C ILE A 242 0.08 -4.28 2.55
N ALA A 243 -1.24 -4.21 2.75
CA ALA A 243 -2.20 -4.80 1.80
C ALA A 243 -2.06 -4.15 0.42
N GLU A 244 -2.05 -2.81 0.36
CA GLU A 244 -1.98 -2.01 -0.87
C GLU A 244 -0.67 -2.28 -1.63
N ILE A 245 0.50 -2.16 -0.98
CA ILE A 245 1.79 -2.35 -1.65
C ILE A 245 2.00 -3.81 -2.12
N THR A 246 1.56 -4.78 -1.33
CA THR A 246 1.69 -6.20 -1.68
C THR A 246 0.75 -6.54 -2.83
N GLN A 247 -0.48 -6.02 -2.81
CA GLN A 247 -1.46 -6.25 -3.87
C GLN A 247 -1.05 -5.55 -5.17
N ALA A 248 -0.59 -4.31 -5.10
CA ALA A 248 -0.04 -3.58 -6.25
C ALA A 248 1.11 -4.35 -6.91
N GLU A 249 2.02 -4.93 -6.11
CA GLU A 249 3.09 -5.75 -6.66
C GLU A 249 2.56 -7.08 -7.23
N LYS A 250 1.60 -7.74 -6.60
CA LYS A 250 0.96 -8.95 -7.16
C LYS A 250 0.34 -8.70 -8.54
N ASP A 251 -0.30 -7.54 -8.71
CA ASP A 251 -1.01 -7.19 -9.93
C ASP A 251 -0.09 -6.58 -11.00
N ARG A 252 1.13 -6.16 -10.62
CA ARG A 252 2.11 -5.60 -11.55
C ARG A 252 2.53 -6.63 -12.60
N ALA A 253 2.39 -6.27 -13.88
CA ALA A 253 2.89 -7.07 -14.99
C ALA A 253 4.43 -7.21 -14.95
N PRO A 254 4.98 -8.35 -15.43
CA PRO A 254 6.43 -8.50 -15.59
C PRO A 254 7.01 -7.40 -16.48
N SER A 255 8.14 -6.84 -16.06
CA SER A 255 8.82 -5.75 -16.79
C SER A 255 9.59 -6.23 -18.03
N GLY A 256 9.85 -7.53 -18.15
CA GLY A 256 10.74 -8.11 -19.17
C GLY A 256 12.23 -7.93 -18.87
N LEU A 257 12.60 -7.25 -17.78
CA LEU A 257 13.96 -7.06 -17.29
C LEU A 257 14.27 -8.01 -16.12
N LYS A 258 15.54 -8.07 -15.68
CA LYS A 258 15.93 -8.78 -14.46
C LYS A 258 15.39 -8.02 -13.25
N GLU A 259 14.29 -8.50 -12.67
CA GLU A 259 13.62 -7.83 -11.56
C GLU A 259 14.34 -8.06 -10.22
N VAL A 260 14.61 -6.97 -9.50
CA VAL A 260 15.28 -6.96 -8.20
C VAL A 260 14.32 -6.40 -7.15
N LEU A 261 13.94 -7.23 -6.19
CA LEU A 261 13.06 -6.87 -5.09
C LEU A 261 13.88 -6.29 -3.93
N VAL A 262 13.46 -5.16 -3.38
CA VAL A 262 14.07 -4.53 -2.20
C VAL A 262 13.12 -4.61 -1.03
N LEU A 263 13.55 -5.26 0.05
CA LEU A 263 12.82 -5.32 1.32
C LEU A 263 13.38 -4.28 2.29
N GLY A 264 12.64 -3.96 3.34
CA GLY A 264 13.19 -3.19 4.44
C GLY A 264 12.19 -2.50 5.35
N ASP A 265 12.75 -1.85 6.36
CA ASP A 265 12.04 -1.02 7.33
C ASP A 265 12.02 0.45 6.88
N SER A 266 11.71 1.37 7.80
CA SER A 266 11.66 2.81 7.54
C SER A 266 12.97 3.37 6.98
N ARG A 267 14.13 2.80 7.33
CA ARG A 267 15.43 3.27 6.86
C ARG A 267 15.63 3.00 5.38
N ILE A 268 15.16 1.85 4.88
CA ILE A 268 15.19 1.56 3.44
C ILE A 268 14.04 2.27 2.72
N ALA A 269 12.84 2.31 3.29
CA ALA A 269 11.71 3.00 2.66
C ALA A 269 12.04 4.49 2.38
N GLU A 270 12.70 5.14 3.34
CA GLU A 270 13.15 6.52 3.21
C GLU A 270 14.48 6.63 2.43
N GLY A 271 15.42 5.70 2.64
CA GLY A 271 16.78 5.77 2.10
C GLY A 271 16.99 5.22 0.69
N PHE A 272 16.09 4.40 0.15
CA PHE A 272 16.23 3.80 -1.19
C PHE A 272 15.24 4.41 -2.19
N SER A 273 15.77 4.85 -3.34
CA SER A 273 14.98 5.42 -4.43
C SER A 273 14.78 4.44 -5.58
N THR A 274 13.57 3.90 -5.72
CA THR A 274 13.21 2.99 -6.82
C THR A 274 13.35 3.67 -8.19
N ASP A 275 12.94 4.93 -8.31
CA ASP A 275 13.09 5.75 -9.52
C ASP A 275 14.55 5.81 -9.98
N LEU A 276 15.44 6.25 -9.08
CA LEU A 276 16.85 6.42 -9.39
C LEU A 276 17.52 5.07 -9.62
N ALA A 277 17.14 4.04 -8.87
CA ALA A 277 17.66 2.70 -9.07
C ALA A 277 17.27 2.13 -10.45
N ASN A 278 16.05 2.41 -10.91
CA ASN A 278 15.61 2.05 -12.26
C ASN A 278 16.37 2.82 -13.33
N GLU A 279 16.56 4.13 -13.15
CA GLU A 279 17.36 4.96 -14.05
C GLU A 279 18.77 4.39 -14.23
N LEU A 280 19.48 4.16 -13.12
CA LEU A 280 20.84 3.63 -13.10
C LEU A 280 20.91 2.17 -13.60
N GLY A 281 20.01 1.32 -13.13
CA GLY A 281 19.99 -0.12 -13.37
C GLY A 281 19.49 -0.54 -14.75
N SER A 282 18.70 0.30 -15.42
CA SER A 282 18.13 0.00 -16.74
C SER A 282 19.21 -0.30 -17.79
N THR A 283 20.36 0.38 -17.71
CA THR A 283 21.53 0.15 -18.57
C THR A 283 22.10 -1.27 -18.41
N GLY A 284 22.00 -1.85 -17.22
CA GLY A 284 22.36 -3.23 -16.90
C GLY A 284 21.21 -4.23 -17.07
N GLY A 285 20.08 -3.82 -17.65
CA GLY A 285 18.89 -4.67 -17.82
C GLY A 285 18.18 -5.02 -16.51
N LEU A 286 18.32 -4.19 -15.47
CA LEU A 286 17.70 -4.39 -14.16
C LEU A 286 16.43 -3.52 -14.01
N LYS A 287 15.43 -4.06 -13.31
CA LYS A 287 14.26 -3.31 -12.83
C LYS A 287 14.12 -3.51 -11.34
N PHE A 288 14.13 -2.42 -10.57
CA PHE A 288 13.95 -2.43 -9.14
C PHE A 288 12.49 -2.25 -8.76
N VAL A 289 12.10 -2.97 -7.71
CA VAL A 289 10.80 -2.87 -7.04
C VAL A 289 11.06 -2.86 -5.55
N SER A 290 10.38 -1.99 -4.80
CA SER A 290 10.54 -1.90 -3.36
C SER A 290 9.25 -2.27 -2.63
N LEU A 291 9.39 -3.17 -1.66
CA LEU A 291 8.39 -3.49 -0.63
C LEU A 291 8.83 -2.96 0.74
N ALA A 292 9.80 -2.05 0.79
CA ALA A 292 10.24 -1.45 2.04
C ALA A 292 9.13 -0.57 2.63
N GLU A 293 8.83 -0.80 3.90
CA GLU A 293 7.73 -0.13 4.60
C GLU A 293 8.16 0.30 6.02
N PRO A 294 7.85 1.53 6.44
CA PRO A 294 8.06 1.94 7.82
C PRO A 294 7.41 0.99 8.82
N ALA A 295 8.14 0.69 9.90
CA ALA A 295 7.80 -0.29 10.94
C ALA A 295 7.72 -1.77 10.50
N ALA A 296 7.98 -2.09 9.23
CA ALA A 296 8.06 -3.48 8.80
C ALA A 296 9.30 -4.15 9.40
N SER A 297 9.10 -5.31 10.01
CA SER A 297 10.18 -6.15 10.54
C SER A 297 10.37 -7.39 9.68
N ALA A 298 11.47 -8.12 9.90
CA ALA A 298 11.86 -9.27 9.08
C ALA A 298 10.79 -10.37 8.98
N ASN A 299 9.93 -10.53 10.00
CA ASN A 299 8.79 -11.43 9.92
C ASN A 299 7.73 -10.95 8.94
N THR A 300 7.41 -9.65 8.89
CA THR A 300 6.50 -9.07 7.89
C THR A 300 7.07 -9.26 6.48
N TRP A 301 8.37 -9.01 6.29
CA TRP A 301 9.03 -9.20 4.99
C TRP A 301 8.88 -10.63 4.46
N TYR A 302 9.03 -11.64 5.33
CA TYR A 302 8.83 -13.04 4.95
C TYR A 302 7.44 -13.30 4.37
N TYR A 303 6.38 -12.77 5.00
CA TYR A 303 5.02 -12.93 4.51
C TYR A 303 4.76 -12.12 3.25
N MET A 304 5.30 -10.90 3.12
CA MET A 304 5.18 -10.12 1.89
C MET A 304 5.76 -10.87 0.69
N VAL A 305 6.98 -11.39 0.83
CA VAL A 305 7.66 -12.15 -0.23
C VAL A 305 6.93 -13.44 -0.58
N ARG A 306 6.35 -14.13 0.42
CA ARG A 306 5.51 -15.31 0.18
C ARG A 306 4.32 -14.98 -0.73
N GLU A 307 3.68 -13.84 -0.50
CA GLU A 307 2.50 -13.42 -1.26
C GLU A 307 2.83 -12.92 -2.67
N VAL A 308 3.91 -12.17 -2.85
CA VAL A 308 4.27 -11.59 -4.17
C VAL A 308 5.00 -12.58 -5.10
N ASP A 309 5.65 -13.60 -4.52
CA ASP A 309 6.42 -14.61 -5.26
C ASP A 309 6.17 -16.02 -4.68
N PRO A 310 4.96 -16.58 -4.87
CA PRO A 310 4.60 -17.90 -4.35
C PRO A 310 5.45 -19.02 -4.96
N THR A 311 5.92 -18.84 -6.19
CA THR A 311 6.71 -19.85 -6.94
C THR A 311 8.21 -19.74 -6.71
N THR A 312 8.67 -18.70 -6.00
CA THR A 312 10.10 -18.40 -5.77
C THR A 312 10.86 -18.20 -7.08
N ARG A 313 10.23 -17.65 -8.12
CA ARG A 313 10.83 -17.52 -9.46
C ARG A 313 10.58 -16.16 -10.11
N ARG A 314 9.85 -15.27 -9.44
CA ARG A 314 9.49 -13.96 -9.99
C ARG A 314 10.69 -13.03 -10.12
N TYR A 315 11.56 -13.01 -9.11
CA TYR A 315 12.67 -12.06 -9.03
C TYR A 315 13.99 -12.72 -9.40
N SER A 316 14.83 -11.97 -10.11
CA SER A 316 16.24 -12.35 -10.34
C SER A 316 17.07 -12.19 -9.07
N ALA A 317 16.74 -11.20 -8.24
CA ALA A 317 17.34 -11.06 -6.92
C ALA A 317 16.42 -10.42 -5.87
N ILE A 318 16.69 -10.70 -4.60
CA ILE A 318 16.02 -10.10 -3.45
C ILE A 318 17.09 -9.49 -2.53
N ILE A 319 16.98 -8.19 -2.28
CA ILE A 319 17.81 -7.44 -1.35
C ILE A 319 17.16 -7.46 0.02
N ILE A 320 17.91 -7.95 1.01
CA ILE A 320 17.49 -8.04 2.40
C ILE A 320 18.43 -7.15 3.24
N PRO A 321 17.92 -6.04 3.79
CA PRO A 321 18.69 -5.19 4.67
C PRO A 321 18.89 -5.84 6.04
N TYR A 322 20.03 -5.57 6.66
CA TYR A 322 20.32 -5.95 8.04
C TYR A 322 21.06 -4.84 8.77
N GLY A 323 20.88 -4.79 10.09
CA GLY A 323 21.61 -3.85 10.93
C GLY A 323 20.99 -3.68 12.31
N VAL A 324 21.65 -2.87 13.13
CA VAL A 324 21.19 -2.60 14.49
C VAL A 324 19.95 -1.70 14.42
N GLY A 325 18.87 -2.14 15.05
CA GLY A 325 17.65 -1.40 15.23
C GLY A 325 17.07 -1.72 16.61
N TYR A 326 15.82 -1.32 16.84
CA TYR A 326 15.12 -1.66 18.07
C TYR A 326 13.67 -2.01 17.78
N GLU A 327 13.12 -2.92 18.57
CA GLU A 327 11.73 -3.35 18.47
C GLU A 327 11.16 -3.36 19.89
N PRO A 328 10.37 -2.35 20.30
CA PRO A 328 9.80 -2.35 21.63
C PRO A 328 8.65 -3.35 21.71
N ASN A 329 8.50 -4.03 22.84
CA ASN A 329 7.38 -4.96 23.05
C ASN A 329 5.99 -4.28 22.91
N SER A 330 5.91 -2.96 23.08
CA SER A 330 4.69 -2.18 22.83
C SER A 330 4.29 -2.13 21.35
N ALA A 331 5.18 -2.48 20.43
CA ALA A 331 4.91 -2.58 18.99
C ALA A 331 4.32 -3.94 18.56
N ASP A 332 4.13 -4.89 19.47
CA ASP A 332 3.52 -6.19 19.13
C ASP A 332 2.13 -6.05 18.43
N PRO A 333 1.17 -5.24 18.93
CA PRO A 333 -0.11 -5.04 18.25
C PRO A 333 0.04 -4.46 16.85
N LEU A 334 0.97 -3.50 16.69
CA LEU A 334 1.30 -2.88 15.42
C LEU A 334 1.80 -3.92 14.42
N ARG A 335 2.77 -4.76 14.79
CA ARG A 335 3.32 -5.83 13.93
C ARG A 335 2.27 -6.88 13.57
N ILE A 336 1.39 -7.22 14.50
CA ILE A 336 0.26 -8.13 14.26
C ILE A 336 -0.68 -7.54 13.21
N SER A 337 -1.14 -6.31 13.43
CA SER A 337 -2.06 -5.62 12.51
C SER A 337 -1.46 -5.45 11.12
N MET A 338 -0.20 -5.03 11.07
CA MET A 338 0.55 -4.82 9.82
C MET A 338 0.71 -6.10 9.00
N THR A 339 0.91 -7.26 9.65
CA THR A 339 1.11 -8.54 8.95
C THR A 339 -0.21 -9.27 8.68
N ALA A 340 -1.28 -8.97 9.43
CA ALA A 340 -2.57 -9.67 9.36
C ALA A 340 -3.18 -9.84 7.96
N PRO A 341 -3.08 -8.86 7.02
CA PRO A 341 -3.59 -9.05 5.65
C PRO A 341 -2.95 -10.22 4.91
N LEU A 342 -1.72 -10.56 5.28
CA LEU A 342 -0.90 -11.58 4.62
C LEU A 342 -1.00 -12.96 5.27
N LEU A 343 -1.56 -13.06 6.47
CA LEU A 343 -1.58 -14.31 7.24
C LEU A 343 -2.63 -15.27 6.69
N GLY A 344 -2.41 -16.57 6.89
CA GLY A 344 -3.40 -17.63 6.70
C GLY A 344 -3.56 -18.47 7.97
N TYR A 345 -4.56 -19.35 8.00
CA TYR A 345 -4.79 -20.23 9.15
C TYR A 345 -3.58 -21.14 9.44
N GLY A 346 -2.80 -21.53 8.43
CA GLY A 346 -1.59 -22.33 8.60
C GLY A 346 -0.45 -21.59 9.33
N ASP A 347 -0.55 -20.27 9.47
CA ASP A 347 0.53 -19.45 10.02
C ASP A 347 0.47 -19.29 11.53
N CYS A 348 -0.62 -19.72 12.19
CA CYS A 348 -0.89 -19.41 13.60
C CYS A 348 0.31 -19.65 14.53
N PHE A 349 0.88 -20.85 14.51
CA PHE A 349 2.03 -21.19 15.35
C PHE A 349 3.32 -20.55 14.86
N HIS A 350 3.51 -20.50 13.55
CA HIS A 350 4.72 -19.98 12.94
C HIS A 350 4.88 -18.48 13.17
N PHE A 351 3.84 -17.70 12.87
CA PHE A 351 3.80 -16.27 13.14
C PHE A 351 3.88 -15.97 14.63
N ALA A 352 3.09 -16.65 15.47
CA ALA A 352 3.13 -16.46 16.92
C ALA A 352 4.51 -16.74 17.52
N SER A 353 5.28 -17.70 16.98
CA SER A 353 6.61 -18.01 17.51
C SER A 353 7.60 -16.85 17.43
N GLY A 354 7.38 -15.89 16.53
CA GLY A 354 8.19 -14.68 16.36
C GLY A 354 7.98 -13.60 17.43
N PHE A 355 7.13 -13.84 18.44
CA PHE A 355 6.88 -12.92 19.54
C PHE A 355 7.57 -13.39 20.83
N GLN A 356 8.19 -12.46 21.57
CA GLN A 356 8.89 -12.80 22.82
C GLN A 356 7.93 -13.11 23.97
N ARG A 357 6.94 -12.23 24.19
CA ARG A 357 6.01 -12.33 25.32
C ARG A 357 4.88 -13.30 25.03
N TRP A 358 4.46 -14.05 26.04
CA TRP A 358 3.29 -14.93 25.94
C TRP A 358 2.03 -14.18 25.46
N SER A 359 1.82 -12.95 25.93
CA SER A 359 0.72 -12.10 25.48
C SER A 359 0.78 -11.78 23.99
N GLY A 360 1.98 -11.47 23.46
CA GLY A 360 2.20 -11.23 22.03
C GLY A 360 1.98 -12.49 21.20
N ARG A 361 2.50 -13.64 21.66
CA ARG A 361 2.28 -14.95 21.04
C ARG A 361 0.81 -15.31 20.95
N PHE A 362 0.08 -15.16 22.05
CA PHE A 362 -1.36 -15.47 22.12
C PHE A 362 -2.19 -14.54 21.22
N ARG A 363 -1.86 -13.24 21.19
CA ARG A 363 -2.51 -12.28 20.29
C ARG A 363 -2.22 -12.60 18.83
N ALA A 364 -0.98 -12.90 18.48
CA ALA A 364 -0.58 -13.26 17.12
C ALA A 364 -1.23 -14.56 16.65
N PHE A 365 -1.31 -15.57 17.53
CA PHE A 365 -2.03 -16.81 17.27
C PHE A 365 -3.52 -16.55 17.04
N THR A 366 -4.15 -15.80 17.95
CA THR A 366 -5.56 -15.41 17.84
C THR A 366 -5.83 -14.63 16.56
N ALA A 367 -4.97 -13.68 16.19
CA ALA A 367 -5.07 -12.91 14.95
C ALA A 367 -5.02 -13.76 13.67
N CYS A 368 -4.41 -14.95 13.72
CA CYS A 368 -4.40 -15.87 12.58
C CYS A 368 -5.69 -16.69 12.46
N ILE A 369 -6.50 -16.80 13.52
CA ILE A 369 -7.77 -17.55 13.55
C ILE A 369 -8.97 -16.62 13.50
N LEU A 370 -8.93 -15.58 14.32
CA LEU A 370 -9.91 -14.52 14.52
C LEU A 370 -9.28 -13.19 14.08
N ARG A 371 -9.17 -12.99 12.76
CA ARG A 371 -8.39 -11.89 12.19
C ARG A 371 -8.98 -10.52 12.48
N GLY A 372 -10.28 -10.43 12.79
CA GLY A 372 -10.90 -9.19 13.27
C GLY A 372 -10.18 -8.61 14.50
N SER A 373 -9.56 -9.46 15.33
CA SER A 373 -8.76 -9.03 16.48
C SER A 373 -7.50 -8.23 16.10
N ALA A 374 -6.96 -8.41 14.90
CA ALA A 374 -5.81 -7.66 14.41
C ALA A 374 -6.19 -6.29 13.81
N TYR A 375 -7.46 -6.10 13.47
CA TYR A 375 -7.99 -4.90 12.84
C TYR A 375 -8.82 -4.04 13.78
N GLN A 376 -8.76 -4.27 15.10
CA GLN A 376 -9.59 -3.55 16.08
C GLN A 376 -9.52 -2.03 15.89
N ASP A 377 -8.32 -1.45 15.83
CA ASP A 377 -8.14 -0.01 15.66
C ASP A 377 -8.65 0.48 14.30
N ASP A 378 -8.45 -0.31 13.23
CA ASP A 378 -8.91 0.04 11.88
C ASP A 378 -10.44 -0.05 11.74
N VAL A 379 -11.07 -0.99 12.44
CA VAL A 379 -12.53 -1.14 12.54
C VAL A 379 -13.12 0.04 13.31
N VAL A 380 -12.50 0.45 14.41
CA VAL A 380 -12.92 1.64 15.16
C VAL A 380 -12.82 2.88 14.27
N ASP A 381 -11.69 3.08 13.57
CA ASP A 381 -11.53 4.20 12.62
C ASP A 381 -12.58 4.18 11.50
N LEU A 382 -12.90 3.02 10.93
CA LEU A 382 -13.97 2.88 9.94
C LEU A 382 -15.34 3.31 10.51
N LEU A 383 -15.65 2.93 11.75
CA LEU A 383 -16.93 3.25 12.39
C LEU A 383 -17.01 4.73 12.78
N GLU A 384 -15.90 5.33 13.21
CA GLU A 384 -15.82 6.75 13.55
C GLU A 384 -15.81 7.65 12.30
N HIS A 385 -15.22 7.18 11.20
CA HIS A 385 -14.97 7.98 10.00
C HIS A 385 -15.32 7.29 8.66
N PRO A 386 -16.55 6.77 8.48
CA PRO A 386 -16.90 5.92 7.32
C PRO A 386 -16.82 6.65 5.97
N ILE A 387 -17.23 7.93 5.90
CA ILE A 387 -17.18 8.71 4.65
C ILE A 387 -15.72 9.04 4.27
N SER A 388 -14.90 9.37 5.27
CA SER A 388 -13.46 9.58 5.09
C SER A 388 -12.79 8.30 4.57
N ARG A 389 -13.19 7.14 5.11
CA ARG A 389 -12.70 5.85 4.64
C ARG A 389 -13.02 5.61 3.17
N ILE A 390 -14.27 5.79 2.74
CA ILE A 390 -14.65 5.58 1.34
C ILE A 390 -13.85 6.52 0.41
N THR A 391 -13.65 7.77 0.83
CA THR A 391 -12.89 8.75 0.05
C THR A 391 -11.41 8.35 -0.03
N SER A 392 -10.82 7.88 1.07
CA SER A 392 -9.39 7.52 1.11
C SER A 392 -9.06 6.28 0.28
N LEU A 393 -10.00 5.37 0.08
CA LEU A 393 -9.81 4.21 -0.81
C LEU A 393 -9.59 4.63 -2.27
N HIS A 394 -10.15 5.76 -2.70
CA HIS A 394 -9.87 6.31 -4.02
C HIS A 394 -8.42 6.82 -4.08
N GLY A 395 -7.75 6.62 -5.22
CA GLY A 395 -6.42 7.19 -5.47
C GLY A 395 -5.23 6.27 -5.16
N GLU A 396 -5.42 4.95 -5.10
CA GLU A 396 -4.32 3.97 -4.98
C GLU A 396 -3.21 4.22 -6.01
N ALA A 397 -3.56 4.39 -7.29
CA ALA A 397 -2.59 4.69 -8.34
C ALA A 397 -1.79 5.97 -8.07
N ALA A 398 -2.44 7.02 -7.55
CA ALA A 398 -1.77 8.27 -7.20
C ALA A 398 -0.82 8.09 -6.00
N ARG A 399 -1.21 7.29 -5.00
CA ARG A 399 -0.34 6.94 -3.87
C ARG A 399 0.86 6.12 -4.30
N MET A 400 0.65 5.08 -5.12
CA MET A 400 1.74 4.26 -5.66
C MET A 400 2.72 5.11 -6.47
N HIS A 401 2.20 5.98 -7.33
CA HIS A 401 3.03 6.92 -8.08
C HIS A 401 3.80 7.87 -7.15
N SER A 402 3.15 8.45 -6.14
CA SER A 402 3.77 9.37 -5.17
C SER A 402 4.93 8.70 -4.42
N ARG A 403 4.81 7.40 -4.12
CA ARG A 403 5.87 6.61 -3.49
C ARG A 403 7.05 6.35 -4.43
N GLU A 404 6.74 6.05 -5.69
CA GLU A 404 7.75 5.83 -6.74
C GLU A 404 8.59 7.10 -6.96
N VAL A 405 7.93 8.25 -7.11
CA VAL A 405 8.61 9.54 -7.40
C VAL A 405 9.17 10.27 -6.17
N TYR A 406 9.02 9.71 -4.97
CA TYR A 406 9.47 10.33 -3.74
C TYR A 406 11.00 10.55 -3.75
N LYS A 407 11.42 11.81 -3.55
CA LYS A 407 12.84 12.21 -3.60
C LYS A 407 13.53 12.28 -2.24
N GLY A 408 12.81 12.07 -1.14
CA GLY A 408 13.34 12.27 0.22
C GLY A 408 13.15 13.70 0.72
N ARG A 409 13.52 13.95 1.98
CA ARG A 409 13.47 15.27 2.62
C ARG A 409 14.70 16.11 2.27
N ASP A 410 14.52 17.39 2.02
CA ASP A 410 15.56 18.30 1.50
C ASP A 410 16.46 18.94 2.57
N TYR A 411 16.07 18.87 3.85
CA TYR A 411 16.85 19.42 4.95
C TYR A 411 17.87 18.42 5.53
N ASP A 412 18.87 18.96 6.23
CA ASP A 412 19.99 18.21 6.80
C ASP A 412 20.29 18.65 8.25
N LEU A 413 21.15 17.90 8.94
CA LEU A 413 21.53 18.16 10.32
C LEU A 413 22.86 18.91 10.48
N VAL A 414 23.47 19.43 9.41
CA VAL A 414 24.73 20.20 9.46
C VAL A 414 24.61 21.36 10.44
N GLY A 415 25.59 21.46 11.34
CA GLY A 415 25.59 22.42 12.46
C GLY A 415 24.98 21.87 13.74
N THR A 416 24.38 20.67 13.70
CA THR A 416 23.97 19.94 14.91
C THR A 416 25.16 19.12 15.42
N SER A 417 25.41 19.19 16.72
CA SER A 417 26.42 18.37 17.39
C SER A 417 25.81 17.58 18.54
N TYR A 418 26.45 16.45 18.85
CA TYR A 418 26.10 15.58 19.96
C TYR A 418 27.32 15.40 20.87
N ASP A 419 27.14 15.67 22.16
CA ASP A 419 28.15 15.36 23.18
C ASP A 419 27.84 13.99 23.80
N SER A 420 28.72 13.03 23.54
CA SER A 420 28.57 11.65 24.03
C SER A 420 28.79 11.49 25.53
N MET A 421 29.44 12.45 26.19
CA MET A 421 29.67 12.40 27.65
C MET A 421 28.44 12.90 28.41
N THR A 422 27.81 13.98 27.93
CA THR A 422 26.65 14.60 28.59
C THR A 422 25.31 14.14 28.03
N GLY A 423 25.31 13.53 26.84
CA GLY A 423 24.11 13.21 26.07
C GLY A 423 23.40 14.44 25.50
N HIS A 424 24.03 15.63 25.58
CA HIS A 424 23.44 16.88 25.14
C HIS A 424 23.53 17.06 23.63
N VAL A 425 22.47 17.59 23.02
CA VAL A 425 22.42 17.91 21.59
C VAL A 425 22.36 19.41 21.43
N THR A 426 23.30 19.96 20.67
CA THR A 426 23.26 21.35 20.22
C THR A 426 22.74 21.37 18.80
N PHE A 427 21.53 21.89 18.59
CA PHE A 427 20.88 21.91 17.28
C PHE A 427 21.38 23.06 16.42
N ALA A 428 21.48 22.81 15.10
CA ALA A 428 21.68 23.87 14.13
C ALA A 428 20.52 24.88 14.17
N GLU A 429 20.84 26.17 14.08
CA GLU A 429 19.84 27.25 14.13
C GLU A 429 18.78 27.11 13.04
N LYS A 430 19.16 26.61 11.85
CA LYS A 430 18.28 26.39 10.70
C LYS A 430 17.17 25.36 10.93
N LEU A 431 17.27 24.52 11.95
CA LEU A 431 16.27 23.49 12.23
C LEU A 431 15.06 24.11 12.94
N THR A 432 13.87 23.83 12.42
CA THR A 432 12.59 24.15 13.08
C THR A 432 12.38 23.30 14.34
N GLU A 433 11.50 23.75 15.25
CA GLU A 433 11.16 22.98 16.44
C GLU A 433 10.58 21.59 16.13
N ALA A 434 9.80 21.46 15.05
CA ALA A 434 9.29 20.16 14.61
C ALA A 434 10.42 19.20 14.20
N GLN A 435 11.43 19.70 13.49
CA GLN A 435 12.61 18.91 13.11
C GLN A 435 13.48 18.55 14.32
N ARG A 436 13.69 19.50 15.24
CA ARG A 436 14.38 19.25 16.52
C ARG A 436 13.66 18.16 17.33
N LEU A 437 12.32 18.21 17.37
CA LEU A 437 11.51 17.20 18.06
C LEU A 437 11.61 15.83 17.39
N ALA A 438 11.57 15.76 16.06
CA ALA A 438 11.74 14.50 15.32
C ALA A 438 13.11 13.86 15.60
N PHE A 439 14.17 14.67 15.63
CA PHE A 439 15.51 14.21 16.00
C PHE A 439 15.57 13.73 17.46
N ARG A 440 15.01 14.50 18.42
CA ARG A 440 14.95 14.08 19.84
C ARG A 440 14.22 12.75 20.02
N LYS A 441 13.10 12.53 19.33
CA LYS A 441 12.38 11.25 19.35
C LYS A 441 13.23 10.10 18.82
N SER A 442 14.06 10.37 17.82
CA SER A 442 14.97 9.40 17.23
C SER A 442 16.19 9.12 18.10
N LEU A 443 16.56 10.03 19.00
CA LEU A 443 17.66 9.83 19.96
C LEU A 443 17.30 9.04 21.21
N ILE A 444 16.02 8.73 21.42
CA ILE A 444 15.61 7.91 22.56
C ILE A 444 16.35 6.58 22.46
N GLN A 445 17.36 6.39 23.31
CA GLN A 445 18.17 5.19 23.26
C GLN A 445 17.28 3.99 23.58
N PRO A 446 17.19 3.02 22.66
CA PRO A 446 16.39 1.84 22.90
C PRO A 446 16.98 1.06 24.07
N SER A 447 16.10 0.40 24.84
CA SER A 447 16.57 -0.50 25.89
C SER A 447 17.39 -1.64 25.27
N GLN A 448 18.34 -2.17 26.03
CA GLN A 448 19.15 -3.31 25.56
C GLN A 448 18.27 -4.49 25.13
N SER A 449 17.16 -4.74 25.84
CA SER A 449 16.18 -5.76 25.50
C SER A 449 15.47 -5.52 24.16
N ASP A 450 15.14 -4.26 23.81
CA ASP A 450 14.48 -3.95 22.55
C ASP A 450 15.43 -4.12 21.36
N VAL A 451 16.71 -3.78 21.54
CA VAL A 451 17.77 -4.04 20.56
C VAL A 451 17.97 -5.55 20.37
N GLU A 452 18.08 -6.30 21.47
CA GLU A 452 18.23 -7.76 21.42
C GLU A 452 17.01 -8.44 20.77
N TYR A 453 15.80 -7.94 21.00
CA TYR A 453 14.59 -8.42 20.33
C TYR A 453 14.63 -8.17 18.82
N SER A 454 14.98 -6.96 18.39
CA SER A 454 15.14 -6.63 16.97
C SER A 454 16.16 -7.54 16.28
N LEU A 455 17.32 -7.76 16.92
CA LEU A 455 18.35 -8.67 16.41
C LEU A 455 17.85 -10.12 16.35
N LYS A 456 17.11 -10.57 17.37
CA LYS A 456 16.49 -11.90 17.37
C LYS A 456 15.54 -12.08 16.19
N LEU A 457 14.69 -11.09 15.89
CA LEU A 457 13.80 -11.14 14.73
C LEU A 457 14.57 -11.30 13.42
N GLN A 458 15.64 -10.52 13.23
CA GLN A 458 16.50 -10.66 12.04
C GLN A 458 17.14 -12.05 11.96
N ARG A 459 17.72 -12.54 13.06
CA ARG A 459 18.36 -13.87 13.13
C ARG A 459 17.39 -15.04 12.92
N GLU A 460 16.11 -14.87 13.22
CA GLU A 460 15.10 -15.91 13.04
C GLU A 460 14.42 -15.87 11.68
N TRP A 461 14.17 -14.69 11.12
CA TRP A 461 13.31 -14.54 9.94
C TRP A 461 14.09 -14.33 8.65
N ILE A 462 15.26 -13.68 8.67
CA ILE A 462 16.10 -13.57 7.46
C ILE A 462 16.53 -14.96 6.95
N PRO A 463 16.99 -15.91 7.81
CA PRO A 463 17.29 -17.26 7.35
C PRO A 463 16.08 -17.99 6.78
N ARG A 464 14.85 -17.70 7.22
CA ARG A 464 13.64 -18.30 6.65
C ARG A 464 13.38 -17.80 5.23
N ILE A 465 13.61 -16.50 4.98
CA ILE A 465 13.55 -15.95 3.62
C ILE A 465 14.63 -16.63 2.77
N ILE A 466 15.88 -16.70 3.22
CA ILE A 466 16.96 -17.37 2.49
C ILE A 466 16.61 -18.85 2.20
N ASN A 467 16.12 -19.59 3.19
CA ASN A 467 15.77 -21.00 3.03
C ASN A 467 14.63 -21.21 2.03
N ARG A 468 13.65 -20.29 1.98
CA ARG A 468 12.56 -20.32 0.98
C ARG A 468 13.11 -20.28 -0.45
N TYR A 469 14.21 -19.57 -0.68
CA TYR A 469 14.86 -19.42 -1.98
C TYR A 469 16.05 -20.35 -2.22
N SER A 470 16.34 -21.28 -1.29
CA SER A 470 17.53 -22.15 -1.37
C SER A 470 17.60 -23.04 -2.62
N LYS A 471 16.46 -23.35 -3.25
CA LYS A 471 16.36 -24.13 -4.50
C LYS A 471 15.89 -23.29 -5.70
N SER A 472 15.83 -21.98 -5.52
CA SER A 472 15.39 -21.02 -6.53
C SER A 472 16.59 -20.47 -7.32
N PRO A 473 16.39 -20.05 -8.59
CA PRO A 473 17.39 -19.27 -9.32
C PRO A 473 17.57 -17.83 -8.79
N THR A 474 16.69 -17.36 -7.91
CA THR A 474 16.73 -16.01 -7.33
C THR A 474 17.95 -15.84 -6.45
N SER A 475 18.74 -14.80 -6.73
CA SER A 475 19.91 -14.46 -5.92
C SER A 475 19.49 -13.72 -4.65
N ILE A 476 20.05 -14.10 -3.49
CA ILE A 476 19.83 -13.35 -2.24
C ILE A 476 21.01 -12.43 -1.99
N VAL A 477 20.71 -11.14 -1.80
CA VAL A 477 21.69 -10.09 -1.50
C VAL A 477 21.46 -9.54 -0.10
N LEU A 478 22.47 -9.59 0.75
CA LEU A 478 22.43 -8.90 2.04
C LEU A 478 23.06 -7.52 1.94
N THR A 479 22.42 -6.51 2.52
CA THR A 479 22.95 -5.14 2.57
C THR A 479 22.93 -4.57 3.98
N PRO A 480 24.02 -3.99 4.49
CA PRO A 480 23.97 -3.21 5.72
C PRO A 480 23.13 -1.95 5.51
N VAL A 481 22.42 -1.54 6.55
CA VAL A 481 21.70 -0.26 6.61
C VAL A 481 22.58 0.81 7.25
N PRO A 482 22.68 2.04 6.72
CA PRO A 482 23.46 3.12 7.33
C PRO A 482 23.07 3.34 8.80
N ARG A 483 24.05 3.59 9.67
CA ARG A 483 23.81 3.61 11.13
C ARG A 483 23.11 4.89 11.54
N GLY A 484 23.77 6.03 11.35
CA GLY A 484 23.24 7.34 11.73
C GLY A 484 24.23 8.47 11.47
N PRO A 485 23.86 9.73 11.76
CA PRO A 485 24.71 10.90 11.51
C PRO A 485 25.84 11.10 12.54
N PHE A 486 25.80 10.40 13.68
CA PHE A 486 26.78 10.52 14.77
C PHE A 486 27.20 9.13 15.25
N VAL A 487 28.33 8.62 14.75
CA VAL A 487 28.84 7.27 15.04
C VAL A 487 29.25 7.12 16.51
N GLU A 488 29.56 8.24 17.18
CA GLU A 488 29.94 8.33 18.58
C GLU A 488 28.79 7.99 19.53
N LEU A 489 27.54 7.98 19.04
CA LEU A 489 26.40 7.53 19.83
C LEU A 489 26.53 6.01 20.09
N SER A 490 26.51 5.63 21.37
CA SER A 490 26.72 4.25 21.85
C SER A 490 25.79 3.19 21.21
N GLY A 491 24.61 3.60 20.71
CA GLY A 491 23.67 2.74 19.99
C GLY A 491 24.05 2.47 18.52
N PHE A 492 24.83 3.36 17.92
CA PHE A 492 25.24 3.34 16.51
C PHE A 492 26.67 2.83 16.31
N SER A 493 27.47 2.69 17.37
CA SER A 493 28.85 2.20 17.29
C SER A 493 29.01 0.68 17.24
N ARG A 494 27.92 -0.10 17.40
CA ARG A 494 27.98 -1.57 17.30
C ARG A 494 28.22 -2.01 15.85
N GLY A 495 29.30 -2.76 15.63
CA GLY A 495 29.60 -3.38 14.33
C GLY A 495 28.56 -4.43 13.90
N TYR A 496 28.35 -4.56 12.59
CA TYR A 496 27.33 -5.46 12.02
C TYR A 496 27.71 -6.95 12.12
N VAL A 497 28.97 -7.26 12.42
CA VAL A 497 29.52 -8.61 12.68
C VAL A 497 28.68 -9.42 13.69
N SER A 498 27.87 -8.75 14.52
CA SER A 498 27.00 -9.39 15.51
C SER A 498 25.55 -9.65 15.06
N VAL A 499 25.12 -9.18 13.88
CA VAL A 499 23.68 -9.18 13.51
C VAL A 499 23.23 -10.53 12.97
N LEU A 500 23.94 -11.10 12.00
CA LEU A 500 23.65 -12.41 11.41
C LEU A 500 24.80 -13.39 11.64
N PRO A 501 24.53 -14.67 11.97
CA PRO A 501 25.57 -15.68 12.05
C PRO A 501 26.32 -15.81 10.72
N SER A 502 27.64 -16.04 10.75
CA SER A 502 28.45 -16.22 9.53
C SER A 502 27.93 -17.33 8.62
N SER A 503 27.31 -18.36 9.19
CA SER A 503 26.68 -19.46 8.44
C SER A 503 25.45 -19.03 7.62
N VAL A 504 24.80 -17.93 7.99
CA VAL A 504 23.71 -17.32 7.22
C VAL A 504 24.28 -16.49 6.08
N ILE A 505 25.31 -15.69 6.37
CA ILE A 505 26.01 -14.85 5.38
C ILE A 505 26.62 -15.72 4.27
N GLN A 506 27.20 -16.87 4.61
CA GLN A 506 27.79 -17.81 3.64
C GLN A 506 26.76 -18.49 2.72
N ARG A 507 25.47 -18.47 3.08
CA ARG A 507 24.39 -19.04 2.25
C ARG A 507 23.82 -18.05 1.23
N THR A 508 24.27 -16.79 1.25
CA THR A 508 23.76 -15.79 0.32
C THR A 508 24.62 -15.74 -0.94
N THR A 509 24.02 -15.29 -2.04
CA THR A 509 24.72 -15.17 -3.33
C THR A 509 25.78 -14.08 -3.27
N PHE A 510 25.47 -13.02 -2.53
CA PHE A 510 26.34 -11.87 -2.32
C PHE A 510 25.95 -11.12 -1.05
N SER A 511 26.93 -10.56 -0.36
CA SER A 511 26.71 -9.64 0.75
C SER A 511 27.55 -8.38 0.50
N VAL A 512 26.89 -7.23 0.54
CA VAL A 512 27.57 -5.93 0.46
C VAL A 512 28.47 -5.78 1.70
N PRO A 513 29.75 -5.36 1.54
CA PRO A 513 30.65 -5.14 2.67
C PRO A 513 30.04 -4.23 3.74
N GLU A 514 30.30 -4.53 5.02
CA GLU A 514 29.69 -3.80 6.14
C GLU A 514 30.00 -2.29 6.12
N GLN A 515 31.20 -1.93 5.68
CA GLN A 515 31.72 -0.55 5.65
C GLN A 515 31.28 0.24 4.41
N THR A 516 30.56 -0.37 3.46
CA THR A 516 30.21 0.25 2.17
C THR A 516 29.49 1.59 2.34
N PHE A 517 28.73 1.77 3.42
CA PHE A 517 27.95 2.98 3.67
C PHE A 517 28.49 3.87 4.79
N ASP A 518 29.69 3.62 5.33
CA ASP A 518 30.29 4.45 6.39
C ASP A 518 30.43 5.93 5.97
N PHE A 519 30.60 6.18 4.67
CA PHE A 519 30.70 7.55 4.13
C PHE A 519 29.42 8.38 4.31
N LEU A 520 28.27 7.72 4.50
CA LEU A 520 26.98 8.38 4.73
C LEU A 520 26.82 8.85 6.17
N GLU A 521 27.65 8.40 7.11
CA GLU A 521 27.47 8.59 8.55
C GLU A 521 27.88 9.99 9.03
N LYS A 522 27.25 11.00 8.43
CA LYS A 522 27.49 12.42 8.65
C LYS A 522 26.17 13.20 8.66
N PRO A 523 26.07 14.30 9.43
CA PRO A 523 24.84 15.09 9.54
C PRO A 523 24.26 15.59 8.21
N GLU A 524 25.09 15.78 7.19
CA GLU A 524 24.69 16.24 5.85
C GLU A 524 23.80 15.26 5.07
N TYR A 525 23.78 13.98 5.46
CA TYR A 525 23.03 12.91 4.77
C TYR A 525 21.78 12.46 5.51
N TYR A 526 21.47 13.05 6.66
CA TYR A 526 20.35 12.65 7.51
C TYR A 526 19.46 13.85 7.83
N PHE A 527 18.17 13.56 8.05
CA PHE A 527 17.20 14.56 8.54
C PHE A 527 16.75 14.29 9.98
N ASP A 528 17.00 13.09 10.51
CA ASP A 528 16.86 12.73 11.92
C ASP A 528 18.00 11.78 12.35
N ALA A 529 17.91 11.12 13.50
CA ALA A 529 18.99 10.27 13.99
C ALA A 529 19.12 8.91 13.26
N PHE A 530 18.14 8.51 12.43
CA PHE A 530 18.10 7.19 11.77
C PHE A 530 17.87 7.24 10.26
N HIS A 531 17.26 8.31 9.74
CA HIS A 531 16.74 8.36 8.38
C HIS A 531 17.52 9.33 7.48
N LEU A 532 17.90 8.81 6.32
CA LEU A 532 18.61 9.57 5.29
C LEU A 532 17.72 10.66 4.70
N ASN A 533 18.30 11.83 4.44
CA ASN A 533 17.66 12.89 3.64
C ASN A 533 17.79 12.60 2.13
N ALA A 534 17.30 13.51 1.28
CA ALA A 534 17.34 13.37 -0.17
C ALA A 534 18.77 13.14 -0.70
N LYS A 535 19.76 13.86 -0.17
CA LYS A 535 21.18 13.69 -0.52
C LYS A 535 21.68 12.30 -0.11
N GLY A 536 21.36 11.87 1.11
CA GLY A 536 21.70 10.53 1.63
C GLY A 536 21.04 9.42 0.81
N ARG A 537 19.76 9.55 0.52
CA ARG A 537 18.95 8.62 -0.30
C ARG A 537 19.55 8.44 -1.69
N GLN A 538 19.91 9.54 -2.34
CA GLN A 538 20.57 9.51 -3.64
C GLN A 538 21.88 8.71 -3.56
N ARG A 539 22.78 9.07 -2.64
CA ARG A 539 24.09 8.42 -2.51
C ARG A 539 23.99 6.96 -2.10
N PHE A 540 23.08 6.61 -1.19
CA PHE A 540 22.81 5.22 -0.81
C PHE A 540 22.37 4.40 -2.02
N THR A 541 21.43 4.93 -2.80
CA THR A 541 20.90 4.26 -4.00
C THR A 541 21.97 4.09 -5.07
N GLU A 542 22.74 5.15 -5.38
CA GLU A 542 23.86 5.11 -6.35
C GLU A 542 24.87 4.01 -5.98
N THR A 543 25.34 4.01 -4.74
CA THR A 543 26.34 3.05 -4.26
C THR A 543 25.80 1.62 -4.27
N LEU A 544 24.57 1.39 -3.77
CA LEU A 544 23.99 0.05 -3.74
C LEU A 544 23.79 -0.51 -5.15
N VAL A 545 23.28 0.30 -6.08
CA VAL A 545 23.04 -0.13 -7.47
C VAL A 545 24.37 -0.42 -8.19
N SER A 546 25.40 0.39 -7.99
CA SER A 546 26.74 0.12 -8.56
C SER A 546 27.27 -1.24 -8.12
N GLN A 547 27.20 -1.54 -6.82
CA GLN A 547 27.65 -2.83 -6.26
C GLN A 547 26.90 -4.02 -6.88
N LEU A 548 25.61 -3.86 -7.15
CA LEU A 548 24.79 -4.90 -7.79
C LEU A 548 25.15 -5.10 -9.25
N ILE A 549 25.29 -4.02 -10.03
CA ILE A 549 25.62 -4.09 -11.46
C ILE A 549 26.98 -4.76 -11.65
N GLU A 550 28.01 -4.34 -10.91
CA GLU A 550 29.34 -4.94 -10.95
C GLU A 550 29.30 -6.45 -10.69
N ARG A 551 28.46 -6.86 -9.73
CA ARG A 551 28.31 -8.27 -9.35
C ARG A 551 27.57 -9.09 -10.41
N PHE A 552 26.47 -8.56 -10.96
CA PHE A 552 25.71 -9.26 -12.00
C PHE A 552 26.51 -9.41 -13.29
N GLN A 553 27.23 -8.36 -13.71
CA GLN A 553 28.12 -8.43 -14.87
C GLN A 553 29.22 -9.48 -14.67
N SER A 554 29.87 -9.47 -13.50
CA SER A 554 30.92 -10.47 -13.18
C SER A 554 30.40 -11.92 -13.19
N ALA A 555 29.14 -12.14 -12.82
CA ALA A 555 28.51 -13.45 -12.86
C ALA A 555 28.20 -13.89 -14.30
N ASP A 556 27.66 -12.99 -15.12
CA ASP A 556 27.36 -13.24 -16.53
C ASP A 556 28.65 -13.55 -17.33
N SER A 557 29.74 -12.80 -17.10
CA SER A 557 31.04 -13.05 -17.76
C SER A 557 31.64 -14.41 -17.41
N LYS A 558 31.47 -14.89 -16.17
CA LYS A 558 31.92 -16.21 -15.75
C LYS A 558 31.09 -17.33 -16.37
N ALA A 559 29.79 -17.10 -16.58
CA ALA A 559 28.91 -18.04 -17.26
C ALA A 559 29.29 -18.18 -18.74
N GLU A 560 29.56 -17.08 -19.44
CA GLU A 560 29.99 -17.07 -20.85
C GLU A 560 31.39 -17.68 -21.05
N GLY A 561 32.34 -17.41 -20.16
CA GLY A 561 33.68 -18.00 -20.20
C GLY A 561 33.70 -19.53 -20.02
N ASN A 562 32.78 -20.08 -19.24
CA ASN A 562 32.64 -21.53 -19.06
C ASN A 562 32.01 -22.23 -20.28
N ILE A 563 31.16 -21.54 -21.05
CA ILE A 563 30.62 -22.06 -22.31
C ILE A 563 31.72 -22.04 -23.40
N GLY A 564 32.60 -21.03 -23.40
CA GLY A 564 33.74 -20.93 -24.32
C GLY A 564 34.84 -21.98 -24.11
N PHE A 565 35.03 -22.47 -22.88
CA PHE A 565 36.06 -23.48 -22.58
C PHE A 565 35.63 -24.94 -22.83
N GLN A 566 34.33 -25.22 -22.97
CA GLN A 566 33.84 -26.57 -23.33
C GLN A 566 33.86 -26.86 -24.83
N ALA A 567 34.11 -25.86 -25.68
CA ALA A 567 34.13 -26.02 -27.14
C ALA A 567 35.51 -26.41 -27.74
N TRP A 568 36.58 -26.48 -26.94
CA TRP A 568 37.95 -26.64 -27.44
C TRP A 568 38.77 -27.76 -26.76
N ASN A 569 38.12 -28.86 -26.35
CA ASN A 569 38.84 -30.08 -25.96
C ASN A 569 38.02 -31.34 -26.28
N GLN A 570 38.03 -31.72 -27.56
CA GLN A 570 37.92 -33.13 -27.93
C GLN A 570 39.10 -33.48 -28.85
N PRO A 571 40.11 -34.25 -28.38
CA PRO A 571 41.03 -34.92 -29.26
C PRO A 571 40.30 -36.12 -29.88
N GLY A 572 40.25 -36.14 -31.21
CA GLY A 572 39.68 -37.25 -31.98
C GLY A 572 40.34 -38.58 -31.64
N ARG A 573 39.53 -39.56 -31.25
CA ARG A 573 39.93 -40.97 -31.26
C ARG A 573 39.70 -41.53 -32.65
N THR A 574 40.78 -41.64 -33.41
CA THR A 574 40.86 -42.51 -34.58
C THR A 574 40.91 -43.97 -34.10
N ASN A 575 39.92 -44.75 -34.53
CA ASN A 575 39.93 -46.20 -34.41
C ASN A 575 40.92 -46.79 -35.43
N THR A 576 41.92 -47.53 -34.95
CA THR A 576 42.73 -48.44 -35.78
C THR A 576 43.18 -49.67 -34.99
N ALA A 577 42.95 -50.83 -35.64
CA ALA A 577 43.53 -52.17 -35.46
C ALA A 577 43.16 -52.95 -34.17
N ASN A 578 42.49 -54.10 -34.24
CA ASN A 578 42.88 -55.42 -34.79
C ASN A 578 44.13 -56.06 -34.17
N ASN A 579 43.92 -57.31 -33.74
CA ASN A 579 44.81 -58.46 -33.55
C ASN A 579 45.27 -58.83 -32.14
N LEU A 580 44.87 -60.08 -31.82
CA LEU A 580 45.28 -61.04 -30.79
C LEU A 580 44.60 -60.95 -29.42
#